data_AF-A0A6C0DN02-F1
#
_entry.id   AF-A0A6C0DN02-F1
#
_cell.length_a   1.000
_cell.length_b   1.000
_cell.length_c   1.000
_cell.angle_alpha   90.00
_cell.angle_beta   90.00
_cell.angle_gamma   90.00
#
_symmetry.space_group_name_H-M   'P 1'
#
loop_
_entity.id
_entity.type
_entity.pdbx_description
1 polymer ?
#
loop_
_entity_poly.entity_id
_entity_poly.type
_entity_poly.pdbx_seq_one_letter_code
_entity_poly.pdbx_strand_id
1 'polypeptide(L)'
;MNLDVVAFGYLFLRLAPFILVCFFSLASIFNQDLRGLIYLIGLLLACSSVAMVGKYANSYNILLPEPTQPELCKLITVGDSDMFAALPLSQTTFGYTFAYLMFFILKSKNNLVQQNIATIVFFPLLILADLAWNKKNNCYRISSSMVALFVSGLIGVIWAAIIESTNSPNLPYFSGMSNGEVCSRPTKQSFKCNVYKNGKLISKNIGG
;
A
#
# COMPACT_ATOMS: atom_id res chain seq x y z
N MET A 1 15.61 -22.06 23.41
CA MET A 1 14.49 -21.61 22.56
C MET A 1 15.01 -21.56 21.13
N ASN A 2 14.65 -22.54 20.29
CA ASN A 2 14.93 -22.45 18.86
C ASN A 2 14.01 -21.36 18.30
N LEU A 3 14.56 -20.16 18.12
CA LEU A 3 13.89 -19.10 17.38
C LEU A 3 13.75 -19.59 15.94
N ASP A 4 12.56 -20.08 15.61
CA ASP A 4 12.26 -20.52 14.27
C ASP A 4 12.02 -19.26 13.43
N VAL A 5 13.10 -18.71 12.88
CA VAL A 5 13.10 -17.50 12.03
C VAL A 5 12.07 -17.63 10.91
N VAL A 6 11.81 -18.87 10.47
CA VAL A 6 10.78 -19.23 9.50
C VAL A 6 9.36 -18.94 10.02
N ALA A 7 9.06 -19.24 11.29
CA ALA A 7 7.78 -18.94 11.91
C ALA A 7 7.56 -17.44 12.14
N PHE A 8 8.61 -16.68 12.48
CA PHE A 8 8.51 -15.22 12.55
C PHE A 8 8.32 -14.58 11.18
N GLY A 9 9.03 -15.06 10.15
CA GLY A 9 8.85 -14.62 8.77
C GLY A 9 7.42 -14.91 8.26
N TYR A 10 6.86 -16.07 8.62
CA TYR A 10 5.47 -16.41 8.34
C TYR A 10 4.48 -15.41 8.94
N LEU A 11 4.59 -15.18 10.26
CA LEU A 11 3.71 -14.27 10.97
C LEU A 11 3.80 -12.87 10.35
N PHE A 12 5.00 -12.41 10.05
CA PHE A 12 5.19 -11.12 9.38
C PHE A 12 4.45 -11.04 8.05
N LEU A 13 4.63 -12.01 7.14
CA LEU A 13 3.96 -12.02 5.84
C LEU A 13 2.43 -12.09 5.98
N ARG A 14 1.92 -12.83 6.97
CA ARG A 14 0.48 -12.97 7.19
C ARG A 14 -0.16 -11.73 7.81
N LEU A 15 0.55 -11.03 8.68
CA LEU A 15 0.08 -9.78 9.28
C LEU A 15 0.35 -8.55 8.38
N ALA A 16 1.29 -8.63 7.43
CA ALA A 16 1.65 -7.50 6.56
C ALA A 16 0.45 -6.83 5.85
N PRO A 17 -0.54 -7.54 5.29
CA PRO A 17 -1.72 -6.91 4.70
C PRO A 17 -2.49 -6.04 5.71
N PHE A 18 -2.69 -6.56 6.93
CA PHE A 18 -3.35 -5.84 8.00
C PHE A 18 -2.53 -4.62 8.45
N ILE A 19 -1.21 -4.80 8.62
CA ILE A 19 -0.29 -3.72 8.99
C ILE A 19 -0.33 -2.59 7.95
N LEU A 20 -0.36 -2.91 6.64
CA LEU A 20 -0.46 -1.91 5.58
C LEU A 20 -1.77 -1.13 5.63
N VAL A 21 -2.90 -1.83 5.81
CA VAL A 21 -4.20 -1.18 5.93
C VAL A 21 -4.24 -0.26 7.15
N CYS A 22 -3.80 -0.75 8.30
CA CYS A 22 -3.71 0.05 9.52
C CYS A 22 -2.79 1.27 9.34
N PHE A 23 -1.64 1.10 8.69
CA PHE A 23 -0.71 2.19 8.41
C PHE A 23 -1.39 3.31 7.60
N PHE A 24 -2.04 2.97 6.48
CA PHE A 24 -2.72 3.97 5.65
C PHE A 24 -3.90 4.63 6.36
N SER A 25 -4.71 3.86 7.09
CA SER A 25 -5.85 4.41 7.84
C SER A 25 -5.41 5.32 8.99
N LEU A 26 -4.44 4.89 9.80
CA LEU A 26 -3.94 5.69 10.93
C LEU A 26 -3.18 6.93 10.46
N ALA A 27 -2.37 6.83 9.41
CA ALA A 27 -1.67 7.98 8.83
C ALA A 27 -2.67 9.08 8.44
N SER A 28 -3.79 8.72 7.82
CA SER A 28 -4.83 9.68 7.45
C SER A 28 -5.59 10.25 8.63
N ILE A 29 -5.87 9.45 9.67
CA ILE A 29 -6.48 9.95 10.90
C ILE A 29 -5.58 10.98 11.58
N PHE A 30 -4.28 10.71 11.68
CA PHE A 30 -3.32 11.64 12.30
C PHE A 30 -3.08 12.89 11.47
N ASN A 31 -3.05 12.76 10.14
CA ASN A 31 -2.92 13.90 9.23
C ASN A 31 -4.24 14.64 8.98
N GLN A 32 -5.34 14.20 9.58
CA GLN A 32 -6.69 14.75 9.38
C GLN A 32 -7.09 14.84 7.90
N ASP A 33 -6.66 13.86 7.10
CA ASP A 33 -6.95 13.77 5.67
C ASP A 33 -7.84 12.56 5.36
N LEU A 34 -8.42 12.55 4.15
CA LEU A 34 -9.30 11.47 3.70
C LEU A 34 -8.58 10.41 2.85
N ARG A 35 -7.25 10.50 2.68
CA ARG A 35 -6.51 9.72 1.67
C ARG A 35 -6.59 8.21 1.94
N GLY A 36 -6.42 7.82 3.19
CA GLY A 36 -6.48 6.46 3.70
C GLY A 36 -7.90 5.89 3.68
N LEU A 37 -8.92 6.73 3.88
CA LEU A 37 -10.32 6.31 3.74
C LEU A 37 -10.68 6.02 2.28
N ILE A 38 -10.28 6.91 1.36
CA ILE A 38 -10.46 6.72 -0.08
C ILE A 38 -9.74 5.47 -0.59
N TYR A 39 -8.51 5.23 -0.10
CA TYR A 39 -7.78 3.99 -0.35
C TYR A 39 -8.55 2.77 0.18
N LEU A 40 -9.10 2.82 1.41
CA LEU A 40 -9.82 1.71 2.02
C LEU A 40 -11.08 1.32 1.23
N ILE A 41 -11.83 2.31 0.73
CA ILE A 41 -13.02 2.06 -0.12
C ILE A 41 -12.63 1.25 -1.35
N GLY A 42 -11.57 1.65 -2.05
CA GLY A 42 -11.10 0.93 -3.24
C GLY A 42 -10.54 -0.46 -2.90
N LEU A 43 -9.89 -0.63 -1.75
CA LEU A 43 -9.43 -1.94 -1.30
C LEU A 43 -10.60 -2.89 -1.01
N LEU A 44 -11.68 -2.41 -0.38
CA LEU A 44 -12.89 -3.20 -0.15
C LEU A 44 -13.55 -3.62 -1.46
N LEU A 45 -13.56 -2.73 -2.46
CA LEU A 45 -14.01 -3.07 -3.82
C LEU A 45 -13.13 -4.16 -4.43
N ALA A 46 -11.79 -4.04 -4.35
CA ALA A 46 -10.87 -5.05 -4.86
C ALA A 46 -11.07 -6.42 -4.19
N CYS A 47 -11.21 -6.46 -2.86
CA CYS A 47 -11.49 -7.70 -2.12
C CYS A 47 -12.82 -8.33 -2.56
N SER A 48 -13.86 -7.51 -2.76
CA SER A 48 -15.17 -7.99 -3.23
C SER A 48 -15.10 -8.54 -4.66
N SER A 49 -14.40 -7.84 -5.57
CA SER A 49 -14.18 -8.29 -6.95
C SER A 49 -13.41 -9.60 -7.01
N VAL A 50 -12.33 -9.72 -6.23
CA VAL A 50 -11.54 -10.96 -6.18
C VAL A 50 -12.35 -12.12 -5.60
N ALA A 51 -13.14 -11.90 -4.54
CA ALA A 51 -14.02 -12.94 -3.99
C ALA A 51 -15.04 -13.44 -5.03
N MET A 52 -15.64 -12.52 -5.79
CA MET A 52 -16.56 -12.87 -6.89
C MET A 52 -15.85 -13.69 -7.97
N VAL A 53 -14.68 -13.24 -8.44
CA VAL A 53 -13.88 -13.97 -9.44
C VAL A 53 -13.48 -15.36 -8.92
N GLY A 54 -13.07 -15.47 -7.66
CA GLY A 54 -12.71 -16.74 -7.03
C GLY A 54 -13.87 -17.74 -7.02
N LYS A 55 -15.09 -17.28 -6.69
CA LYS A 55 -16.30 -18.10 -6.73
C LYS A 55 -16.61 -18.61 -8.13
N TYR A 56 -16.58 -17.73 -9.14
CA TYR A 56 -16.82 -18.14 -10.53
C TYR A 56 -15.75 -19.11 -11.02
N ALA A 57 -14.48 -18.81 -10.79
CA ALA A 57 -13.38 -19.66 -11.24
C ALA A 57 -13.40 -21.07 -10.61
N ASN A 58 -13.83 -21.18 -9.35
CA ASN A 58 -14.02 -22.47 -8.68
C ASN A 58 -15.22 -23.22 -9.27
N SER A 59 -16.35 -22.53 -9.51
CA SER A 59 -17.54 -23.12 -10.13
C SER A 59 -17.29 -23.73 -11.51
N TYR A 60 -16.32 -23.22 -12.26
CA TYR A 60 -15.92 -23.74 -13.57
C TYR A 60 -14.66 -24.63 -13.53
N ASN A 61 -14.17 -25.01 -12.34
CA ASN A 61 -12.94 -25.78 -12.13
C ASN A 61 -11.69 -25.18 -12.83
N ILE A 62 -11.69 -23.88 -13.10
CA ILE A 62 -10.57 -23.16 -13.73
C ILE A 62 -9.43 -23.02 -12.73
N LEU A 63 -9.77 -22.69 -11.48
CA LEU A 63 -8.85 -22.62 -10.36
C LEU A 63 -9.14 -23.80 -9.45
N LEU A 64 -8.37 -24.87 -9.61
CA LEU A 64 -8.48 -26.05 -8.77
C LEU A 64 -7.90 -25.72 -7.39
N PRO A 65 -8.67 -25.86 -6.30
CA PRO A 65 -8.14 -25.77 -4.95
C PRO A 65 -7.06 -26.84 -4.75
N GLU A 66 -6.05 -26.53 -3.93
CA GLU A 66 -5.05 -27.54 -3.56
C GLU A 66 -5.73 -28.65 -2.74
N PRO A 67 -5.55 -29.94 -3.10
CA PRO A 67 -6.29 -31.05 -2.50
C PRO A 67 -6.00 -31.25 -1.01
N THR A 68 -4.92 -30.68 -0.47
CA THR A 68 -4.58 -30.71 0.96
C THR A 68 -3.99 -29.37 1.40
N GLN A 69 -4.84 -28.39 1.72
CA GLN A 69 -4.39 -27.15 2.33
C GLN A 69 -4.08 -27.35 3.82
N PRO A 70 -2.86 -27.02 4.29
CA PRO A 70 -2.54 -27.02 5.72
C PRO A 70 -3.45 -26.06 6.51
N GLU A 71 -3.72 -26.37 7.78
CA GLU A 71 -4.49 -25.49 8.68
C GLU A 71 -3.87 -24.10 8.82
N LEU A 72 -2.54 -24.01 8.70
CA LEU A 72 -1.76 -22.77 8.65
C LEU A 72 -2.22 -21.81 7.54
N CYS A 73 -2.89 -22.31 6.49
CA CYS A 73 -3.39 -21.48 5.39
C CYS A 73 -4.79 -20.91 5.68
N LYS A 74 -5.54 -21.52 6.61
CA LYS A 74 -6.96 -21.22 6.91
C LYS A 74 -7.16 -20.14 7.99
N LEU A 75 -6.09 -19.60 8.57
CA LEU A 75 -6.13 -18.72 9.76
C LEU A 75 -6.93 -17.40 9.62
N ILE A 76 -7.44 -17.05 8.43
CA ILE A 76 -8.32 -15.88 8.24
C ILE A 76 -9.49 -16.26 7.33
N THR A 77 -10.36 -17.17 7.78
CA THR A 77 -11.71 -17.34 7.21
C THR A 77 -12.65 -16.41 7.97
N VAL A 78 -13.10 -15.34 7.33
CA VAL A 78 -14.15 -14.45 7.88
C VAL A 78 -15.51 -15.06 7.52
N GLY A 79 -16.16 -15.67 8.50
CA GLY A 79 -17.45 -16.35 8.34
C GLY A 79 -17.34 -17.75 7.75
N ASP A 80 -18.43 -18.51 7.85
CA ASP A 80 -18.58 -19.91 7.45
C ASP A 80 -18.63 -20.11 5.91
N SER A 81 -18.09 -19.16 5.16
CA SER A 81 -18.19 -19.12 3.71
C SER A 81 -16.80 -19.22 3.08
N ASP A 82 -16.59 -20.27 2.27
CA ASP A 82 -15.46 -20.45 1.35
C ASP A 82 -15.27 -19.29 0.34
N MET A 83 -16.09 -18.23 0.40
CA MET A 83 -16.07 -17.07 -0.50
C MET A 83 -14.72 -16.37 -0.58
N PHE A 84 -13.99 -16.30 0.54
CA PHE A 84 -12.66 -15.66 0.59
C PHE A 84 -11.50 -16.66 0.60
N ALA A 85 -11.79 -17.96 0.62
CA ALA A 85 -10.78 -19.01 0.69
C ALA A 85 -10.17 -19.33 -0.69
N ALA A 86 -10.90 -19.07 -1.79
CA ALA A 86 -10.49 -19.46 -3.14
C ALA A 86 -9.23 -18.72 -3.66
N LEU A 87 -9.03 -17.47 -3.24
CA LEU A 87 -7.95 -16.60 -3.73
C LEU A 87 -7.25 -15.90 -2.55
N PRO A 88 -5.92 -15.74 -2.59
CA PRO A 88 -5.17 -15.16 -1.47
C PRO A 88 -5.45 -13.67 -1.27
N LEU A 89 -6.06 -13.33 -0.13
CA LEU A 89 -6.32 -11.94 0.31
C LEU A 89 -5.04 -11.10 0.48
N SER A 90 -3.91 -11.73 0.82
CA SER A 90 -2.61 -11.07 0.90
C SER A 90 -2.19 -10.50 -0.46
N GLN A 91 -2.25 -11.33 -1.51
CA GLN A 91 -1.96 -10.92 -2.89
C GLN A 91 -2.92 -9.85 -3.39
N THR A 92 -4.20 -9.95 -3.05
CA THR A 92 -5.20 -8.91 -3.37
C THR A 92 -4.81 -7.56 -2.76
N THR A 93 -4.44 -7.55 -1.48
CA THR A 93 -4.07 -6.31 -0.78
C THR A 93 -2.79 -5.73 -1.36
N PHE A 94 -1.74 -6.54 -1.54
CA PHE A 94 -0.47 -6.06 -2.09
C PHE A 94 -0.60 -5.59 -3.54
N GLY A 95 -1.31 -6.34 -4.39
CA GLY A 95 -1.54 -6.01 -5.79
C GLY A 95 -2.34 -4.72 -5.97
N TYR A 96 -3.47 -4.60 -5.27
CA TYR A 96 -4.26 -3.37 -5.25
C TYR A 96 -3.42 -2.17 -4.79
N THR A 97 -2.77 -2.30 -3.64
CA THR A 97 -1.99 -1.19 -3.04
C THR A 97 -0.88 -0.74 -3.96
N PHE A 98 -0.11 -1.70 -4.49
CA PHE A 98 1.00 -1.40 -5.38
C PHE A 98 0.51 -0.69 -6.64
N ALA A 99 -0.52 -1.22 -7.31
CA ALA A 99 -1.05 -0.63 -8.53
C ALA A 99 -1.66 0.77 -8.30
N TYR A 100 -2.42 0.93 -7.21
CA TYR A 100 -3.00 2.21 -6.80
C TYR A 100 -1.93 3.28 -6.57
N LEU A 101 -0.89 2.96 -5.81
CA LEU A 101 0.20 3.90 -5.52
C LEU A 101 1.05 4.17 -6.77
N MET A 102 1.37 3.14 -7.54
CA MET A 102 2.15 3.25 -8.77
C MET A 102 1.49 4.16 -9.80
N PHE A 103 0.16 4.10 -9.94
CA PHE A 103 -0.57 4.97 -10.85
C PHE A 103 -0.27 6.46 -10.60
N PHE A 104 -0.37 6.90 -9.33
CA PHE A 104 -0.11 8.30 -8.98
C PHE A 104 1.39 8.65 -9.03
N ILE A 105 2.27 7.72 -8.65
CA ILE A 105 3.73 7.92 -8.74
C ILE A 105 4.15 8.16 -10.19
N LEU A 106 3.65 7.35 -11.14
CA LEU A 106 4.01 7.42 -12.55
C LEU A 106 3.38 8.62 -13.26
N LYS A 107 2.16 9.01 -12.86
CA LYS A 107 1.45 10.11 -13.51
C LYS A 107 1.89 11.50 -13.02
N SER A 108 2.58 11.56 -11.88
CA SER A 108 3.05 12.82 -11.33
C SER A 108 4.22 13.42 -12.12
N LYS A 109 4.15 14.73 -12.37
CA LYS A 109 5.16 15.48 -13.16
C LYS A 109 6.47 15.77 -12.40
N ASN A 110 6.52 15.56 -11.09
CA ASN A 110 7.58 16.07 -10.21
C ASN A 110 8.67 15.04 -9.83
N ASN A 111 9.04 14.10 -10.71
CA ASN A 111 10.02 13.04 -10.41
C ASN A 111 9.71 12.27 -9.11
N LEU A 112 8.42 12.05 -8.79
CA LEU A 112 8.00 11.32 -7.58
C LEU A 112 8.52 9.88 -7.55
N VAL A 113 8.91 9.33 -8.69
CA VAL A 113 9.56 8.01 -8.80
C VAL A 113 10.79 7.92 -7.90
N GLN A 114 11.68 8.95 -7.91
CA GLN A 114 12.89 8.91 -7.09
C GLN A 114 12.60 9.08 -5.60
N GLN A 115 11.57 9.86 -5.26
CA GLN A 115 11.16 10.06 -3.86
C GLN A 115 10.46 8.82 -3.28
N ASN A 116 9.86 7.99 -4.13
CA ASN A 116 9.08 6.82 -3.73
C ASN A 116 9.74 5.49 -4.16
N ILE A 117 11.06 5.49 -4.35
CA ILE A 117 11.81 4.28 -4.75
C ILE A 117 11.62 3.14 -3.75
N ALA A 118 11.45 3.45 -2.47
CA ALA A 118 11.14 2.48 -1.44
C ALA A 118 9.86 1.69 -1.77
N THR A 119 8.78 2.36 -2.17
CA THR A 119 7.51 1.72 -2.59
C THR A 119 7.71 0.81 -3.80
N ILE A 120 8.47 1.29 -4.79
CA ILE A 120 8.73 0.58 -6.05
C ILE A 120 9.51 -0.72 -5.81
N VAL A 121 10.40 -0.74 -4.81
CA VAL A 121 11.20 -1.93 -4.48
C VAL A 121 10.49 -2.82 -3.45
N PHE A 122 9.88 -2.22 -2.43
CA PHE A 122 9.27 -2.93 -1.31
C PHE A 122 8.10 -3.81 -1.72
N PHE A 123 7.15 -3.30 -2.52
CA PHE A 123 5.95 -4.05 -2.89
C PHE A 123 6.27 -5.26 -3.78
N PRO A 124 7.10 -5.17 -4.83
CA PRO A 124 7.52 -6.35 -5.58
C PRO A 124 8.23 -7.39 -4.73
N LEU A 125 9.12 -6.99 -3.82
CA LEU A 125 9.77 -7.92 -2.90
C LEU A 125 8.77 -8.61 -1.98
N LEU A 126 7.80 -7.87 -1.44
CA LEU A 126 6.76 -8.40 -0.57
C LEU A 126 5.83 -9.37 -1.31
N ILE A 127 5.42 -9.02 -2.54
CA ILE A 127 4.60 -9.87 -3.42
C ILE A 127 5.34 -11.18 -3.73
N LEU A 128 6.61 -11.11 -4.13
CA LEU A 128 7.43 -12.28 -4.44
C LEU A 128 7.66 -13.16 -3.20
N ALA A 129 7.90 -12.55 -2.04
CA ALA A 129 8.05 -13.28 -0.79
C ALA A 129 6.76 -14.02 -0.40
N ASP A 130 5.60 -13.38 -0.52
CA ASP A 130 4.30 -14.00 -0.24
C ASP A 130 3.96 -15.10 -1.27
N LEU A 131 4.27 -14.90 -2.56
CA LEU A 131 4.13 -15.93 -3.59
C LEU A 131 4.99 -17.16 -3.30
N ALA A 132 6.27 -16.95 -2.97
CA ALA A 132 7.20 -18.02 -2.63
C ALA A 132 6.72 -18.78 -1.38
N TRP A 133 6.23 -18.05 -0.38
CA TRP A 133 5.69 -18.62 0.84
C TRP A 133 4.45 -19.47 0.58
N ASN A 134 3.47 -18.94 -0.15
CA ASN A 134 2.22 -19.63 -0.48
C ASN A 134 2.48 -20.92 -1.28
N LYS A 135 3.43 -20.88 -2.21
CA LYS A 135 3.86 -22.07 -2.98
C LYS A 135 4.57 -23.09 -2.10
N LYS A 136 5.54 -22.66 -1.29
CA LYS A 136 6.34 -23.57 -0.44
C LYS A 136 5.49 -24.35 0.55
N ASN A 137 4.43 -23.72 1.06
CA ASN A 137 3.54 -24.31 2.05
C ASN A 137 2.24 -24.86 1.47
N ASN A 138 2.12 -24.97 0.14
CA ASN A 138 0.93 -25.48 -0.55
C ASN A 138 -0.38 -24.77 -0.15
N CYS A 139 -0.31 -23.48 0.23
CA CYS A 139 -1.51 -22.71 0.55
C CYS A 139 -2.30 -22.36 -0.71
N TYR A 140 -1.59 -21.87 -1.72
CA TYR A 140 -2.17 -21.44 -2.99
C TYR A 140 -1.25 -21.80 -4.15
N ARG A 141 -1.86 -22.18 -5.27
CA ARG A 141 -1.15 -22.27 -6.54
C ARG A 141 -0.68 -20.90 -6.98
N ILE A 142 0.43 -20.86 -7.72
CA ILE A 142 0.93 -19.62 -8.34
C ILE A 142 -0.16 -19.02 -9.24
N SER A 143 -0.89 -19.83 -10.00
CA SER A 143 -1.97 -19.37 -10.89
C SER A 143 -3.06 -18.60 -10.13
N SER A 144 -3.56 -19.16 -9.02
CA SER A 144 -4.54 -18.49 -8.15
C SER A 144 -4.00 -17.16 -7.63
N SER A 145 -2.74 -17.15 -7.18
CA SER A 145 -2.10 -15.95 -6.67
C SER A 145 -1.93 -14.87 -7.75
N MET A 146 -1.57 -15.26 -8.98
CA MET A 146 -1.46 -14.35 -10.12
C MET A 146 -2.81 -13.78 -10.55
N VAL A 147 -3.88 -14.57 -10.50
CA VAL A 147 -5.24 -14.08 -10.78
C VAL A 147 -5.64 -13.03 -9.73
N ALA A 148 -5.42 -13.30 -8.44
CA ALA A 148 -5.70 -12.33 -7.37
C ALA A 148 -4.90 -11.04 -7.58
N LEU A 149 -3.60 -11.15 -7.88
CA LEU A 149 -2.72 -10.01 -8.13
C LEU A 149 -3.17 -9.18 -9.34
N PHE A 150 -3.52 -9.83 -10.45
CA PHE A 150 -3.94 -9.16 -11.67
C PHE A 150 -5.28 -8.44 -11.51
N VAL A 151 -6.29 -9.15 -10.99
CA VAL A 151 -7.64 -8.57 -10.78
C VAL A 151 -7.57 -7.40 -9.81
N SER A 152 -6.90 -7.57 -8.67
CA SER A 152 -6.75 -6.49 -7.68
C SER A 152 -5.94 -5.31 -8.21
N GLY A 153 -4.88 -5.57 -9.00
CA GLY A 153 -4.09 -4.54 -9.66
C GLY A 153 -4.90 -3.73 -10.67
N LEU A 154 -5.73 -4.39 -11.50
CA LEU A 154 -6.63 -3.71 -12.43
C LEU A 154 -7.62 -2.80 -11.67
N ILE A 155 -8.24 -3.31 -10.61
CA ILE A 155 -9.13 -2.50 -9.77
C ILE A 155 -8.37 -1.33 -9.13
N GLY A 156 -7.12 -1.52 -8.71
CA GLY A 156 -6.26 -0.46 -8.20
C GLY A 156 -6.04 0.67 -9.20
N VAL A 157 -5.72 0.33 -10.45
CA VAL A 157 -5.56 1.31 -11.54
C VAL A 157 -6.88 2.01 -11.86
N ILE A 158 -7.97 1.25 -11.99
CA ILE A 158 -9.30 1.81 -12.29
C ILE A 158 -9.74 2.78 -11.20
N TRP A 159 -9.59 2.39 -9.93
CA TRP A 159 -9.94 3.23 -8.79
C TRP A 159 -9.10 4.51 -8.74
N ALA A 160 -7.78 4.39 -8.98
CA ALA A 160 -6.89 5.54 -9.04
C ALA A 160 -7.26 6.49 -10.19
N ALA A 161 -7.62 5.96 -11.36
CA ALA A 161 -8.09 6.76 -12.50
C ALA A 161 -9.42 7.47 -12.22
N ILE A 162 -10.36 6.80 -11.54
CA ILE A 162 -11.62 7.43 -11.09
C ILE A 162 -11.31 8.60 -10.16
N ILE A 163 -10.45 8.41 -9.15
CA ILE A 163 -10.08 9.47 -8.21
C ILE A 163 -9.42 10.63 -8.94
N GLU A 164 -8.51 10.35 -9.87
CA GLU A 164 -7.85 11.40 -10.61
C GLU A 164 -8.82 12.22 -11.46
N SER A 165 -9.84 11.58 -12.05
CA SER A 165 -10.88 12.28 -12.83
C SER A 165 -11.66 13.33 -12.03
N THR A 166 -11.66 13.24 -10.70
CA THR A 166 -12.30 14.23 -9.81
C THR A 166 -11.53 15.55 -9.69
N ASN A 167 -10.30 15.63 -10.21
CA ASN A 167 -9.41 16.79 -10.14
C ASN A 167 -9.18 17.33 -8.71
N SER A 168 -9.41 16.52 -7.68
CA SER A 168 -9.27 16.92 -6.29
C SER A 168 -7.92 16.48 -5.72
N PRO A 169 -6.99 17.40 -5.39
CA PRO A 169 -5.64 17.04 -4.93
C PRO A 169 -5.61 16.36 -3.56
N ASN A 170 -6.71 16.41 -2.80
CA ASN A 170 -6.80 15.87 -1.44
C ASN A 170 -7.21 14.39 -1.38
N LEU A 171 -7.62 13.80 -2.52
CA LEU A 171 -8.11 12.42 -2.58
C LEU A 171 -7.01 11.39 -2.89
N PRO A 172 -6.06 11.63 -3.81
CA PRO A 172 -4.94 10.72 -4.02
C PRO A 172 -4.05 10.62 -2.79
N TYR A 173 -3.53 9.41 -2.51
CA TYR A 173 -2.55 9.23 -1.44
C TYR A 173 -1.25 9.99 -1.73
N PHE A 174 -0.73 9.83 -2.96
CA PHE A 174 0.31 10.68 -3.50
C PHE A 174 -0.32 11.75 -4.38
N SER A 175 -0.60 12.91 -3.80
CA SER A 175 -0.88 14.10 -4.59
C SER A 175 0.43 14.55 -5.23
N GLY A 176 0.41 14.86 -6.53
CA GLY A 176 1.49 15.63 -7.13
C GLY A 176 1.55 16.96 -6.40
N MET A 177 2.51 17.10 -5.47
CA MET A 177 2.65 18.32 -4.67
C MET A 177 2.65 19.52 -5.62
N SER A 178 1.69 20.42 -5.42
CA SER A 178 1.84 21.81 -5.84
C SER A 178 3.20 22.27 -5.31
N ASN A 179 4.02 22.88 -6.17
CA ASN A 179 5.42 23.24 -5.89
C ASN A 179 5.64 24.10 -4.62
N GLY A 180 4.59 24.48 -3.88
CA GLY A 180 4.65 25.20 -2.60
C GLY A 180 4.69 24.33 -1.33
N GLU A 181 4.46 23.01 -1.39
CA GLU A 181 4.36 22.16 -0.18
C GLU A 181 5.57 21.26 0.09
N VAL A 182 6.60 21.28 -0.76
CA VAL A 182 7.88 20.65 -0.42
C VAL A 182 8.66 21.62 0.47
N CYS A 183 8.51 21.48 1.79
CA CYS A 183 9.40 22.13 2.74
C CYS A 183 10.80 21.51 2.60
N SER A 184 11.61 22.04 1.68
CA SER A 184 13.03 21.70 1.62
C SER A 184 13.70 22.28 2.87
N ARG A 185 14.52 21.47 3.55
CA ARG A 185 15.39 21.99 4.61
C ARG A 185 16.30 23.03 3.96
N PRO A 186 16.24 24.32 4.34
CA PRO A 186 17.03 25.35 3.70
C PRO A 186 18.52 25.03 3.87
N THR A 187 19.22 24.87 2.74
CA THR A 187 20.66 24.52 2.70
C THR A 187 21.54 25.64 3.23
N LYS A 188 21.01 26.87 3.27
CA LYS A 188 21.64 28.04 3.89
C LYS A 188 20.65 28.62 4.91
N GLN A 189 21.00 28.53 6.19
CA GLN A 189 20.25 29.21 7.24
C GLN A 189 20.71 30.67 7.28
N SER A 190 19.98 31.58 6.64
CA SER A 190 20.24 33.01 6.78
C SER A 190 19.53 33.54 8.03
N PHE A 191 20.29 33.74 9.10
CA PHE A 191 19.78 34.41 10.29
C PHE A 191 19.83 35.92 10.07
N LYS A 192 18.70 36.60 10.26
CA LYS A 192 18.66 38.06 10.33
C LYS A 192 18.82 38.49 11.78
N CYS A 193 20.04 38.87 12.17
CA CYS A 193 20.28 39.38 13.51
C CYS A 193 20.06 40.89 13.57
N ASN A 194 19.31 41.33 14.59
CA ASN A 194 19.19 42.73 14.98
C ASN A 194 19.94 42.91 16.30
N VAL A 195 20.89 43.85 16.35
CA VAL A 195 21.73 44.10 17.53
C VAL A 195 21.15 45.26 18.31
N TYR A 196 20.95 45.07 19.62
CA TYR A 196 20.43 46.09 20.55
C TYR A 196 21.42 46.36 21.67
N LYS A 197 21.50 47.62 22.12
CA LYS A 197 22.20 48.04 23.35
C LYS A 197 21.33 49.03 24.09
N ASN A 198 21.09 48.77 25.37
CA ASN A 198 20.21 49.57 26.22
C ASN A 198 18.81 49.78 25.62
N GLY A 199 18.23 48.73 25.03
CA GLY A 199 16.90 48.78 24.39
C GLY A 199 16.84 49.54 23.07
N LYS A 200 17.94 50.17 22.62
CA LYS A 200 18.02 50.85 21.32
C LYS A 200 18.72 49.95 20.31
N LEU A 201 18.11 49.88 19.12
CA LEU A 201 18.63 49.16 17.99
C LEU A 201 19.89 49.86 17.44
N ILE A 202 20.96 49.10 17.26
CA ILE A 202 22.26 49.60 16.78
C ILE A 202 22.54 49.14 15.34
N SER A 203 22.11 47.94 14.98
CA SER A 203 22.32 47.39 13.64
C SER A 203 21.22 46.40 13.27
N LYS A 204 20.79 46.42 12.00
CA LYS A 204 19.75 45.54 11.44
C LYS A 204 20.35 44.64 10.36
N ASN A 205 19.72 43.48 10.19
CA ASN A 205 19.98 42.57 9.07
C ASN A 205 21.46 42.18 8.94
N ILE A 206 22.14 41.95 10.06
CA ILE A 206 23.47 41.34 10.01
C ILE A 206 23.25 39.87 9.66
N GLY A 207 23.66 39.48 8.46
CA GLY A 207 23.67 38.10 7.99
C GLY A 207 25.07 37.50 8.09
N GLY A 208 25.14 36.26 8.54
CA GLY A 208 26.33 35.39 8.43
C GLY A 208 26.25 34.51 7.20
#